data_AF-A0A7C5J0R2-F1
#
_entry.id   AF-A0A7C5J0R2-F1
#
_cell.length_a   1.000
_cell.length_b   1.000
_cell.length_c   1.000
_cell.angle_alpha   90.00
_cell.angle_beta   90.00
_cell.angle_gamma   90.00
#
_symmetry.space_group_name_H-M   'P 1'
#
loop_
_entity.id
_entity.type
_entity.pdbx_description
1 polymer ?
#
loop_
_entity_poly.entity_id
_entity_poly.type
_entity_poly.pdbx_seq_one_letter_code
_entity_poly.pdbx_strand_id
1 'polypeptide(L)'
;MRLDIILKALHVTANVFWVGAIVAVALIMVADLGDSKTRGALAHRVYLRAAVPGFVLSFLAGTGRLALDASLYMKQGWFHAKLLFVLIVIALHHVIGGKAKKMAAGDVDDAGKAGALAIALAVAGALAAFVAVWRFGK
;
A
#
# COMPACT_ATOMS: atom_id res chain seq x y z
N MET A 1 -27.89 -0.59 4.58
CA MET A 1 -26.60 -0.23 5.23
C MET A 1 -26.18 1.14 4.72
N ARG A 2 -25.79 2.08 5.59
CA ARG A 2 -25.45 3.44 5.14
C ARG A 2 -24.13 3.43 4.35
N LEU A 3 -24.09 4.11 3.20
CA LEU A 3 -22.96 4.09 2.25
C LEU A 3 -21.63 4.54 2.89
N ASP A 4 -21.67 5.49 3.83
CA ASP A 4 -20.52 5.96 4.61
C ASP A 4 -19.81 4.82 5.37
N ILE A 5 -20.59 3.93 5.99
CA ILE A 5 -20.07 2.80 6.75
C ILE A 5 -19.43 1.77 5.82
N ILE A 6 -20.05 1.53 4.65
CA ILE A 6 -19.54 0.60 3.64
C ILE A 6 -18.18 1.08 3.14
N LEU A 7 -18.10 2.33 2.70
CA LEU A 7 -16.86 2.90 2.18
C LEU A 7 -15.77 2.92 3.26
N LYS A 8 -16.12 3.22 4.51
CA LYS A 8 -15.16 3.18 5.62
C LYS A 8 -14.64 1.77 5.88
N ALA A 9 -15.53 0.77 5.98
CA ALA A 9 -15.15 -0.62 6.20
C ALA A 9 -14.31 -1.14 5.03
N LEU A 10 -14.75 -0.89 3.79
CA LEU A 10 -14.05 -1.29 2.58
C LEU A 10 -12.65 -0.70 2.50
N HIS A 11 -12.50 0.61 2.75
CA HIS A 11 -11.20 1.28 2.74
C HIS A 11 -10.24 0.71 3.78
N VAL A 12 -10.71 0.47 5.01
CA VAL A 12 -9.87 -0.08 6.08
C VAL A 12 -9.44 -1.52 5.76
N THR A 13 -10.38 -2.38 5.38
CA THR A 13 -10.08 -3.77 5.03
C THR A 13 -9.16 -3.86 3.82
N ALA A 14 -9.40 -3.05 2.78
CA ALA A 14 -8.57 -2.99 1.59
C ALA A 14 -7.16 -2.48 1.90
N ASN A 15 -6.99 -1.53 2.83
CA ASN A 15 -5.66 -1.09 3.26
C ASN A 15 -4.86 -2.21 3.92
N VAL A 16 -5.47 -3.00 4.82
CA VAL A 16 -4.78 -4.13 5.48
C VAL A 16 -4.33 -5.15 4.44
N PHE A 17 -5.22 -5.53 3.53
CA PHE A 17 -4.92 -6.47 2.46
C PHE A 17 -3.83 -5.95 1.51
N TRP A 18 -3.95 -4.69 1.07
CA TRP A 18 -3.00 -4.04 0.17
C TRP A 18 -1.59 -3.95 0.79
N VAL A 19 -1.48 -3.45 2.01
CA VAL A 19 -0.19 -3.30 2.71
C VAL A 19 0.44 -4.67 2.95
N GLY A 20 -0.32 -5.67 3.38
CA GLY A 20 0.17 -7.03 3.53
C GLY A 20 0.70 -7.61 2.21
N ALA A 21 -0.05 -7.44 1.12
CA ALA A 21 0.33 -7.95 -0.19
C ALA A 21 1.61 -7.28 -0.73
N ILE A 22 1.76 -5.96 -0.62
CA ILE A 22 2.98 -5.28 -1.12
C ILE A 22 4.21 -5.58 -0.26
N VAL A 23 4.03 -5.81 1.04
CA VAL A 23 5.11 -6.32 1.90
C VAL A 23 5.52 -7.72 1.46
N ALA A 24 4.57 -8.61 1.18
CA ALA A 24 4.86 -9.94 0.66
C ALA A 24 5.64 -9.89 -0.67
N VAL A 25 5.29 -8.99 -1.59
CA VAL A 25 6.05 -8.77 -2.84
C VAL A 25 7.52 -8.50 -2.55
N ALA A 26 7.82 -7.56 -1.65
CA ALA A 26 9.19 -7.21 -1.32
C ALA A 26 9.94 -8.35 -0.60
N LEU A 27 9.26 -9.08 0.30
CA LEU A 27 9.84 -10.25 0.98
C LEU A 27 10.19 -11.37 0.00
N ILE A 28 9.34 -11.63 -0.99
CA ILE A 28 9.62 -12.62 -2.04
C ILE A 28 10.86 -12.21 -2.85
N MET A 29 11.01 -10.92 -3.17
CA MET A 29 12.16 -10.43 -3.94
C MET A 29 13.49 -10.61 -3.20
N VAL A 30 13.51 -10.49 -1.86
CA VAL A 30 14.75 -10.62 -1.05
C VAL A 30 14.96 -12.02 -0.49
N ALA A 31 13.99 -12.93 -0.63
CA ALA A 31 14.09 -14.28 -0.09
C ALA A 31 15.22 -15.07 -0.75
N ASP A 32 15.84 -15.98 0.01
CA ASP A 32 16.84 -16.92 -0.49
C ASP A 32 16.15 -18.14 -1.11
N LEU A 33 15.49 -17.93 -2.25
CA LEU A 33 14.64 -18.91 -2.93
C LEU A 33 14.86 -18.89 -4.44
N GLY A 34 15.66 -19.81 -4.97
CA GLY A 34 15.91 -19.89 -6.42
C GLY A 34 16.61 -18.66 -6.98
N ASP A 35 16.64 -18.54 -8.32
CA ASP A 35 17.29 -17.40 -8.99
C ASP A 35 16.48 -16.09 -8.88
N SER A 36 17.13 -14.95 -9.16
CA SER A 36 16.49 -13.62 -9.13
C SER A 36 15.26 -13.53 -10.02
N LYS A 37 15.30 -14.11 -11.22
CA LYS A 37 14.23 -14.01 -12.20
C LYS A 37 12.98 -14.76 -11.75
N THR A 38 13.15 -15.94 -11.18
CA THR A 38 12.06 -16.75 -10.60
C THR A 38 11.40 -16.00 -9.44
N ARG A 39 12.19 -15.43 -8.52
CA ARG A 39 11.65 -14.60 -7.42
C ARG A 39 10.92 -13.37 -7.94
N GLY A 40 11.51 -12.68 -8.91
CA GLY A 40 10.91 -11.52 -9.57
C GLY A 40 9.57 -11.86 -10.22
N ALA A 41 9.49 -12.98 -10.94
CA ALA A 41 8.25 -13.44 -11.58
C ALA A 41 7.15 -13.76 -10.57
N LEU A 42 7.49 -14.41 -9.45
CA LEU A 42 6.55 -14.67 -8.37
C LEU A 42 6.10 -13.36 -7.70
N ALA A 43 7.03 -12.50 -7.33
CA ALA A 43 6.76 -11.20 -6.72
C ALA A 43 5.87 -10.33 -7.61
N HIS A 44 6.16 -10.26 -8.92
CA HIS A 44 5.36 -9.49 -9.87
C HIS A 44 3.96 -10.06 -10.05
N ARG A 45 3.81 -11.40 -9.99
CA ARG A 45 2.49 -12.05 -10.01
C ARG A 45 1.67 -11.69 -8.77
N VAL A 46 2.27 -11.70 -7.57
CA VAL A 46 1.61 -11.26 -6.34
C VAL A 46 1.27 -9.77 -6.39
N TYR A 47 2.15 -8.94 -6.96
CA TYR A 47 1.89 -7.53 -7.18
C TYR A 47 0.63 -7.31 -8.02
N LEU A 48 0.54 -7.95 -9.18
CA LEU A 48 -0.60 -7.79 -10.08
C LEU A 48 -1.90 -8.43 -9.57
N ARG A 49 -1.81 -9.58 -8.89
CA ARG A 49 -3.00 -10.36 -8.48
C ARG A 49 -3.51 -10.06 -7.08
N ALA A 50 -2.71 -9.43 -6.23
CA ALA A 50 -3.10 -9.11 -4.86
C ALA A 50 -2.86 -7.63 -4.53
N ALA A 51 -1.63 -7.13 -4.70
CA ALA A 51 -1.30 -5.78 -4.25
C ALA A 51 -2.05 -4.69 -5.05
N VAL A 52 -2.13 -4.80 -6.39
CA VAL A 52 -2.83 -3.84 -7.24
C VAL A 52 -4.35 -3.86 -7.01
N PRO A 53 -5.06 -5.00 -6.96
CA PRO A 53 -6.48 -5.03 -6.61
C PRO A 53 -6.76 -4.43 -5.22
N GLY A 54 -5.92 -4.74 -4.22
CA GLY A 54 -6.03 -4.15 -2.88
C GLY A 54 -5.85 -2.63 -2.90
N PHE A 55 -4.84 -2.15 -3.62
CA PHE A 55 -4.61 -0.72 -3.83
C PHE A 55 -5.83 -0.04 -4.46
N VAL A 56 -6.31 -0.56 -5.59
CA VAL A 56 -7.45 0.02 -6.33
C VAL A 56 -8.69 0.08 -5.44
N LEU A 57 -8.99 -1.01 -4.72
CA LEU A 57 -10.14 -1.05 -3.82
C LEU A 57 -10.02 -0.02 -2.69
N SER A 58 -8.84 0.09 -2.07
CA SER A 58 -8.57 1.08 -1.04
C SER A 58 -8.68 2.50 -1.59
N PHE A 59 -8.06 2.76 -2.74
CA PHE A 59 -8.02 4.08 -3.36
C PHE A 59 -9.42 4.56 -3.72
N LEU A 60 -10.22 3.74 -4.39
CA LEU A 60 -11.61 4.06 -4.75
C LEU A 60 -12.50 4.27 -3.52
N ALA A 61 -12.36 3.44 -2.48
CA ALA A 61 -13.12 3.62 -1.24
C ALA A 61 -12.71 4.91 -0.49
N GLY A 62 -11.42 5.23 -0.50
CA GLY A 62 -10.86 6.44 0.13
C GLY A 62 -11.29 7.72 -0.60
N THR A 63 -11.18 7.75 -1.93
CA THR A 63 -11.63 8.87 -2.75
C THR A 63 -13.15 9.01 -2.74
N GLY A 64 -13.89 7.90 -2.73
CA GLY A 64 -15.34 7.89 -2.55
C GLY A 64 -15.75 8.55 -1.22
N ARG A 65 -15.05 8.24 -0.11
CA ARG A 65 -15.30 8.90 1.18
C ARG A 65 -14.96 10.39 1.15
N LEU A 66 -13.88 10.77 0.47
CA LEU A 66 -13.50 12.17 0.31
C LEU A 66 -14.56 12.93 -0.49
N ALA A 67 -15.11 12.34 -1.56
CA ALA A 67 -16.11 12.97 -2.41
C ALA A 67 -17.43 13.30 -1.68
N LEU A 68 -17.80 12.51 -0.66
CA LEU A 68 -19.01 12.77 0.12
C LEU A 68 -18.93 14.04 0.98
N ASP A 69 -17.75 14.42 1.47
CA ASP A 69 -17.56 15.57 2.38
C ASP A 69 -16.26 16.35 2.10
N ALA A 70 -15.95 16.60 0.81
CA ALA A 70 -14.65 17.12 0.40
C ALA A 70 -14.33 18.49 1.02
N SER A 71 -15.32 19.39 1.06
CA SER A 71 -15.15 20.75 1.60
C SER A 71 -14.81 20.77 3.09
N LEU A 72 -15.29 19.77 3.84
CA LEU A 72 -15.03 19.63 5.27
C LEU A 72 -13.60 19.10 5.51
N TYR A 73 -13.18 18.07 4.78
CA TYR A 73 -11.84 17.50 4.93
C TYR A 73 -10.73 18.47 4.50
N MET A 74 -10.92 19.21 3.40
CA MET A 74 -9.90 20.12 2.87
C MET A 74 -9.63 21.35 3.76
N LYS A 75 -10.49 21.65 4.73
CA LYS A 75 -10.25 22.70 5.73
C LYS A 75 -9.40 22.22 6.92
N GLN A 76 -9.17 20.91 7.02
CA GLN A 76 -8.49 20.31 8.18
C GLN A 76 -6.99 20.16 7.92
N GLY A 77 -6.14 20.77 8.75
CA GLY A 77 -4.68 20.67 8.61
C GLY A 77 -4.16 19.23 8.64
N TRP A 78 -4.76 18.36 9.46
CA TRP A 78 -4.38 16.94 9.53
C TRP A 78 -4.67 16.17 8.23
N PHE A 79 -5.65 16.62 7.45
CA PHE A 79 -6.01 15.95 6.20
C PHE A 79 -4.94 16.13 5.13
N HIS A 80 -4.30 17.31 5.07
CA HIS A 80 -3.17 17.56 4.16
C HIS A 80 -1.97 16.66 4.49
N ALA A 81 -1.63 16.53 5.77
CA ALA A 81 -0.58 15.59 6.21
C ALA A 81 -0.91 14.15 5.83
N LYS A 82 -2.18 13.74 5.98
CA LYS A 82 -2.66 12.42 5.54
C LYS A 82 -2.54 12.22 4.03
N LEU A 83 -2.89 13.22 3.21
CA LEU A 83 -2.77 13.13 1.75
C LEU A 83 -1.31 12.97 1.33
N LEU A 84 -0.40 13.78 1.88
CA LEU A 84 1.04 13.65 1.62
C LEU A 84 1.54 12.25 1.98
N PHE A 85 1.15 11.75 3.14
CA PHE A 85 1.49 10.40 3.58
C PHE A 85 1.02 9.32 2.60
N VAL A 86 -0.25 9.39 2.16
CA VAL A 86 -0.80 8.43 1.18
C VAL A 86 -0.04 8.50 -0.15
N LEU A 87 0.33 9.69 -0.63
CA LEU A 87 1.12 9.84 -1.86
C LEU A 87 2.48 9.13 -1.75
N ILE A 88 3.15 9.23 -0.60
CA ILE A 88 4.42 8.53 -0.35
C ILE A 88 4.21 7.01 -0.39
N VAL A 89 3.16 6.50 0.27
CA VAL A 89 2.83 5.06 0.27
C VAL A 89 2.54 4.55 -1.14
N ILE A 90 1.79 5.32 -1.94
CA ILE A 90 1.48 4.99 -3.34
C ILE A 90 2.75 4.97 -4.19
N ALA A 91 3.64 5.96 -4.02
CA ALA A 91 4.92 5.99 -4.73
C ALA A 91 5.76 4.75 -4.41
N LEU A 92 5.87 4.39 -3.13
CA LEU A 92 6.58 3.18 -2.69
C LEU A 92 5.96 1.90 -3.26
N HIS A 93 4.63 1.79 -3.29
CA HIS A 93 3.94 0.65 -3.91
C HIS A 93 4.36 0.43 -5.37
N HIS A 94 4.37 1.51 -6.16
CA HIS A 94 4.75 1.43 -7.58
C HIS A 94 6.25 1.20 -7.77
N VAL A 95 7.11 1.74 -6.90
CA VAL A 95 8.56 1.47 -6.92
C VAL A 95 8.85 -0.01 -6.66
N ILE A 96 8.20 -0.61 -5.65
CA ILE A 96 8.35 -2.05 -5.35
C ILE A 96 7.82 -2.89 -6.51
N GLY A 97 6.62 -2.59 -7.04
CA GLY A 97 6.06 -3.29 -8.19
C GLY A 97 6.92 -3.19 -9.45
N GLY A 98 7.47 -2.00 -9.72
CA GLY A 98 8.38 -1.76 -10.84
C GLY A 98 9.69 -2.55 -10.73
N LYS A 99 10.24 -2.70 -9.52
CA LYS A 99 11.40 -3.56 -9.29
C LYS A 99 11.07 -5.04 -9.49
N ALA A 100 9.94 -5.51 -8.96
CA ALA A 100 9.49 -6.89 -9.19
C ALA A 100 9.34 -7.20 -10.69
N LYS A 101 8.77 -6.25 -11.46
CA LYS A 101 8.67 -6.36 -12.92
C LYS A 101 10.03 -6.49 -13.60
N LYS A 102 11.00 -5.64 -13.23
CA LYS A 102 12.37 -5.69 -13.78
C LYS A 102 13.09 -7.00 -13.44
N MET A 103 12.97 -7.48 -12.20
CA MET A 103 13.52 -8.78 -11.82
C MET A 103 12.87 -9.92 -12.62
N ALA A 104 11.54 -9.90 -12.81
CA ALA A 104 10.83 -10.90 -13.61
C ALA A 104 11.30 -10.94 -15.09
N ALA A 105 11.70 -9.79 -15.63
CA ALA A 105 12.27 -9.68 -16.98
C ALA A 105 13.72 -10.20 -17.05
N GLY A 106 14.43 -10.26 -15.92
CA GLY A 106 15.87 -10.51 -15.87
C GLY A 106 16.71 -9.26 -16.11
N ASP A 107 16.12 -8.06 -16.00
CA ASP A 107 16.82 -6.79 -16.20
C ASP A 107 17.69 -6.40 -14.99
N VAL A 108 17.38 -6.95 -13.81
CA VAL A 108 18.09 -6.72 -12.55
C VAL A 108 18.13 -7.97 -11.70
N ASP A 109 19.28 -8.24 -11.08
CA ASP A 109 19.50 -9.42 -10.24
C ASP A 109 19.39 -9.16 -8.73
N ASP A 110 19.30 -7.89 -8.34
CA ASP A 110 19.19 -7.45 -6.96
C ASP A 110 17.85 -6.72 -6.69
N ALA A 111 17.20 -7.13 -5.61
CA ALA A 111 16.04 -6.45 -5.06
C ALA A 111 16.39 -5.05 -4.51
N GLY A 112 17.65 -4.83 -4.15
CA GLY A 112 18.18 -3.62 -3.55
C GLY A 112 17.47 -3.30 -2.24
N LYS A 113 17.00 -2.06 -2.10
CA LYS A 113 16.31 -1.61 -0.88
C LYS A 113 14.83 -2.05 -0.77
N ALA A 114 14.33 -2.94 -1.64
CA ALA A 114 12.90 -3.31 -1.66
C ALA A 114 12.39 -3.80 -0.30
N GLY A 115 13.16 -4.67 0.39
CA GLY A 115 12.81 -5.14 1.73
C GLY A 115 12.76 -4.01 2.77
N ALA A 116 13.76 -3.14 2.80
CA ALA A 116 13.79 -1.99 3.71
C ALA A 116 12.65 -1.00 3.45
N LEU A 117 12.31 -0.75 2.17
CA LEU A 117 11.18 0.10 1.78
C LEU A 117 9.84 -0.50 2.21
N ALA A 118 9.68 -1.82 2.11
CA ALA A 118 8.47 -2.50 2.58
C ALA A 118 8.34 -2.50 4.10
N ILE A 119 9.44 -2.66 4.84
CA ILE A 119 9.44 -2.52 6.31
C ILE A 119 9.06 -1.08 6.69
N ALA A 120 9.65 -0.07 6.04
CA ALA A 120 9.29 1.32 6.26
C ALA A 120 7.80 1.56 6.00
N LEU A 121 7.25 0.97 4.93
CA LEU A 121 5.82 1.04 4.61
C LEU A 121 4.94 0.40 5.69
N ALA A 122 5.30 -0.79 6.17
CA ALA A 122 4.56 -1.51 7.20
C ALA A 122 4.56 -0.75 8.53
N VAL A 123 5.72 -0.25 8.95
CA VAL A 123 5.89 0.56 10.16
C VAL A 123 5.09 1.86 10.04
N ALA A 124 5.19 2.55 8.91
CA ALA A 124 4.43 3.76 8.62
C ALA A 124 2.91 3.53 8.68
N GLY A 125 2.43 2.43 8.07
CA GLY A 125 1.02 2.04 8.13
C GLY A 125 0.54 1.74 9.55
N ALA A 126 1.33 1.02 10.34
CA ALA A 126 1.03 0.72 11.73
C ALA A 126 0.98 1.98 12.61
N LEU A 127 1.94 2.91 12.43
CA LEU A 127 1.94 4.21 13.11
C LEU A 127 0.72 5.06 12.74
N ALA A 128 0.36 5.11 11.46
CA ALA A 128 -0.83 5.85 11.03
C ALA A 128 -2.12 5.26 11.64
N ALA A 129 -2.23 3.93 11.72
CA ALA A 129 -3.34 3.28 12.39
C ALA A 129 -3.37 3.57 13.90
N PHE A 130 -2.21 3.49 14.57
CA PHE A 130 -2.08 3.81 15.99
C PHE A 130 -2.48 5.25 16.30
N VAL A 131 -1.96 6.23 15.55
CA VAL A 131 -2.31 7.65 15.72
C VAL A 131 -3.79 7.89 15.47
N ALA A 132 -4.39 7.23 14.47
CA ALA A 132 -5.82 7.34 14.21
C ALA A 132 -6.66 6.83 15.38
N VAL A 133 -6.31 5.69 15.98
CA VAL A 133 -7.00 5.15 17.16
C VAL A 133 -6.80 6.06 18.37
N TRP A 134 -5.58 6.51 18.63
CA TRP A 134 -5.25 7.31 19.82
C TRP A 134 -5.89 8.71 19.79
N ARG A 135 -5.93 9.36 18.62
CA ARG A 135 -6.40 10.75 18.49
C ARG A 135 -7.92 10.87 18.26
N PHE A 136 -8.57 9.81 17.75
CA PHE A 136 -10.00 9.83 17.41
C PHE A 136 -10.82 8.75 18.16
N GLY A 137 -10.20 8.03 19.10
CA GLY A 137 -10.87 7.06 19.99
C GLY A 137 -11.39 7.67 21.30
N LYS A 138 -11.36 9.00 21.44
CA LYS A 138 -12.02 9.77 22.50
C LYS A 138 -13.15 10.57 21.89
#